data_AF-A0A7W9LK61-F1
#
_entry.id   AF-A0A7W9LK61-F1
#
_cell.length_a   1.000
_cell.length_b   1.000
_cell.length_c   1.000
_cell.angle_alpha   90.00
_cell.angle_beta   90.00
_cell.angle_gamma   90.00
#
_symmetry.space_group_name_H-M   'P 1'
#
loop_
_entity.id
_entity.type
_entity.pdbx_description
1 polymer ?
#
loop_
_entity_poly.entity_id
_entity_poly.type
_entity_poly.pdbx_seq_one_letter_code
_entity_poly.pdbx_strand_id
1 'polypeptide(L)'
;MTVTMSPSEARADEFARQADPYRRELLAHCYRMLGSLHDAEDTVQETYLRAWRGYAGFEGRASLRTWLYTIATRACLRAIESRGRRALPSGLAGPAADPEAALDPPLTDVAWLEPFPDDGSSGGDPAAVAVGRESTRLALVAALQYLPARQRAVLILRDVLRWRAAEVASLLDTTTTAVNSALRRARTQLDGLGVDAVTPAPLDGRQRDLLDRYATAFERADVDGLVRLLAHDAVLEMPPHATWFRGAEAVGRFLAPRLGSPGSMRTVRVRANGQPAHAMYKCDADGVHRAHGVVVLTTAGERIERLTVFLGAEWVSAFGLPAVHRAGATT
;
A
#
# COMPACT_ATOMS: atom_id res chain seq x y z
N MET A 1 9.32 15.51 43.18
CA MET A 1 8.66 16.67 42.57
C MET A 1 7.57 16.11 41.66
N THR A 2 6.34 16.01 42.17
CA THR A 2 5.22 15.38 41.46
C THR A 2 4.63 16.42 40.52
N VAL A 3 4.80 16.24 39.21
CA VAL A 3 4.19 17.14 38.22
C VAL A 3 2.69 16.86 38.21
N THR A 4 1.89 17.76 38.75
CA THR A 4 0.42 17.68 38.70
C THR A 4 -0.04 18.13 37.32
N MET A 5 -0.56 17.20 36.52
CA MET A 5 -1.14 17.49 35.20
C MET A 5 -2.39 18.37 35.35
N SER A 6 -2.55 19.36 34.50
CA SER A 6 -3.78 20.16 34.41
C SER A 6 -4.96 19.31 33.89
N PRO A 7 -6.22 19.71 34.16
CA PRO A 7 -7.40 18.99 33.65
C PRO A 7 -7.45 18.85 32.13
N SER A 8 -6.86 19.80 31.40
CA SER A 8 -6.72 19.75 29.94
C SER A 8 -5.69 18.70 29.51
N GLU A 9 -4.54 18.66 30.18
CA GLU A 9 -3.47 17.69 29.90
C GLU A 9 -3.89 16.27 30.25
N ALA A 10 -4.60 16.07 31.37
CA ALA A 10 -5.15 14.77 31.75
C ALA A 10 -6.14 14.22 30.71
N ARG A 11 -6.99 15.09 30.15
CA ARG A 11 -7.92 14.72 29.07
C ARG A 11 -7.21 14.39 27.78
N ALA A 12 -6.15 15.12 27.45
CA ALA A 12 -5.32 14.87 26.25
C ALA A 12 -4.64 13.51 26.34
N ASP A 13 -4.06 13.20 27.50
CA ASP A 13 -3.46 11.89 27.77
C ASP A 13 -4.50 10.76 27.73
N GLU A 14 -5.68 10.97 28.31
CA GLU A 14 -6.76 9.99 28.24
C GLU A 14 -7.20 9.69 26.80
N PHE A 15 -7.46 10.74 26.01
CA PHE A 15 -7.83 10.57 24.60
C PHE A 15 -6.73 9.84 23.83
N ALA A 16 -5.47 10.27 23.98
CA ALA A 16 -4.34 9.64 23.31
C ALA A 16 -4.25 8.14 23.64
N ARG A 17 -4.29 7.78 24.94
CA ARG A 17 -4.26 6.37 25.37
C ARG A 17 -5.40 5.54 24.81
N GLN A 18 -6.61 6.10 24.69
CA GLN A 18 -7.76 5.37 24.17
C GLN A 18 -7.78 5.32 22.63
N ALA A 19 -7.29 6.35 21.95
CA ALA A 19 -7.34 6.48 20.50
C ALA A 19 -6.14 5.83 19.79
N ASP A 20 -4.93 5.88 20.36
CA ASP A 20 -3.70 5.35 19.74
C ASP A 20 -3.80 3.90 19.24
N PRO A 21 -4.45 2.96 19.97
CA PRO A 21 -4.62 1.60 19.50
C PRO A 21 -5.30 1.49 18.12
N TYR A 22 -6.12 2.49 17.75
CA TYR A 22 -6.85 2.49 16.48
C TYR A 22 -6.08 3.16 15.33
N ARG A 23 -4.93 3.81 15.60
CA ARG A 23 -4.23 4.64 14.60
C ARG A 23 -3.86 3.83 13.36
N ARG A 24 -3.41 2.61 13.58
CA ARG A 24 -2.96 1.71 12.53
C ARG A 24 -4.10 1.18 11.66
N GLU A 25 -5.21 0.77 12.27
CA GLU A 25 -6.36 0.29 11.51
C GLU A 25 -7.06 1.43 10.75
N LEU A 26 -7.03 2.64 11.31
CA LEU A 26 -7.49 3.86 10.64
C LEU A 26 -6.57 4.23 9.46
N LEU A 27 -5.25 4.10 9.61
CA LEU A 27 -4.31 4.31 8.52
C LEU A 27 -4.57 3.34 7.36
N ALA A 28 -4.72 2.04 7.64
CA ALA A 28 -5.05 1.06 6.62
C ALA A 28 -6.41 1.35 5.96
N HIS A 29 -7.40 1.84 6.73
CA HIS A 29 -8.70 2.26 6.19
C HIS A 29 -8.59 3.47 5.25
N CYS A 30 -7.89 4.51 5.69
CA CYS A 30 -7.64 5.70 4.88
C CYS A 30 -6.85 5.33 3.62
N TYR A 31 -5.88 4.43 3.71
CA TYR A 31 -5.13 3.94 2.55
C TYR A 31 -6.02 3.19 1.54
N ARG A 32 -6.90 2.29 1.98
CA ARG A 32 -7.87 1.63 1.07
C ARG A 32 -8.81 2.62 0.40
N MET A 33 -9.15 3.70 1.09
CA MET A 33 -9.97 4.78 0.53
C MET A 33 -9.19 5.64 -0.46
N LEU A 34 -7.93 5.97 -0.20
CA LEU A 34 -7.20 7.05 -0.89
C LEU A 34 -6.12 6.55 -1.86
N GLY A 35 -5.59 5.34 -1.67
CA GLY A 35 -4.54 4.75 -2.50
C GLY A 35 -3.15 5.37 -2.35
N SER A 36 -2.99 6.38 -1.48
CA SER A 36 -1.73 7.06 -1.18
C SER A 36 -1.44 6.90 0.32
N LEU A 37 -0.19 6.56 0.66
CA LEU A 37 0.26 6.44 2.05
C LEU A 37 0.28 7.83 2.69
N HIS A 38 0.85 8.81 2.00
CA HIS A 38 0.93 10.19 2.49
C HIS A 38 -0.46 10.79 2.75
N ASP A 39 -1.38 10.66 1.79
CA ASP A 39 -2.76 11.12 1.96
C ASP A 39 -3.45 10.42 3.14
N ALA A 40 -3.17 9.13 3.32
CA ALA A 40 -3.74 8.36 4.42
C ALA A 40 -3.20 8.81 5.78
N GLU A 41 -1.90 9.09 5.89
CA GLU A 41 -1.28 9.64 7.09
C GLU A 41 -1.84 11.02 7.44
N ASP A 42 -1.92 11.91 6.46
CA ASP A 42 -2.51 13.25 6.62
C ASP A 42 -3.97 13.14 7.09
N THR A 43 -4.74 12.24 6.48
CA THR A 43 -6.16 12.04 6.83
C THR A 43 -6.31 11.46 8.24
N VAL A 44 -5.41 10.57 8.68
CA VAL A 44 -5.40 10.07 10.05
C VAL A 44 -5.05 11.19 11.03
N GLN A 45 -4.04 12.01 10.73
CA GLN A 45 -3.71 13.17 11.57
C GLN A 45 -4.91 14.12 11.71
N GLU A 46 -5.56 14.46 10.59
CA GLU A 46 -6.77 15.28 10.59
C GLU A 46 -7.90 14.63 11.41
N THR A 47 -8.07 13.31 11.29
CA THR A 47 -9.06 12.55 12.05
C THR A 47 -8.83 12.68 13.55
N TYR A 48 -7.59 12.52 14.01
CA TYR A 48 -7.25 12.63 15.44
C TYR A 48 -7.41 14.05 15.95
N LEU A 49 -7.04 15.07 15.16
CA LEU A 49 -7.27 16.47 15.52
C LEU A 49 -8.76 16.81 15.65
N ARG A 50 -9.60 16.30 14.73
CA ARG A 50 -11.05 16.48 14.79
C ARG A 50 -11.67 15.72 15.96
N ALA A 51 -11.24 14.49 16.18
CA ALA A 51 -11.69 13.66 17.30
C ALA A 51 -11.31 14.31 18.63
N TRP A 52 -10.07 14.76 18.81
CA TRP A 52 -9.63 15.47 20.01
C TRP A 52 -10.53 16.67 20.34
N ARG A 53 -10.80 17.53 19.34
CA ARG A 53 -11.68 18.70 19.51
C ARG A 53 -13.12 18.31 19.89
N GLY A 54 -13.61 17.17 19.41
CA GLY A 54 -14.94 16.65 19.71
C GLY A 54 -15.05 15.77 20.95
N TYR A 55 -13.92 15.37 21.55
CA TYR A 55 -13.88 14.33 22.59
C TYR A 55 -14.64 14.73 23.86
N ALA A 56 -14.62 16.02 24.23
CA ALA A 56 -15.36 16.52 25.38
C ALA A 56 -16.90 16.37 25.25
N GLY A 57 -17.42 16.35 24.02
CA GLY A 57 -18.84 16.15 23.72
C GLY A 57 -19.19 14.71 23.33
N PHE A 58 -18.24 13.77 23.44
CA PHE A 58 -18.48 12.38 23.08
C PHE A 58 -19.27 11.66 24.18
N GLU A 59 -20.57 11.47 23.94
CA GLU A 59 -21.52 10.90 24.90
C GLU A 59 -21.46 9.36 24.99
N GLY A 60 -20.53 8.68 24.29
CA GLY A 60 -20.41 7.22 24.35
C GLY A 60 -21.58 6.43 23.72
N ARG A 61 -22.44 7.09 22.93
CA ARG A 61 -23.57 6.44 22.23
C ARG A 61 -23.14 5.41 21.17
N ALA A 62 -21.90 5.50 20.71
CA ALA A 62 -21.22 4.48 19.91
C ALA A 62 -19.86 4.19 20.54
N SER A 63 -19.20 3.09 20.15
CA SER A 63 -17.82 2.86 20.58
C SER A 63 -16.88 3.95 20.06
N LEU A 64 -15.80 4.25 20.80
CA LEU A 64 -14.78 5.22 20.35
C LEU A 64 -14.24 4.84 18.97
N ARG A 65 -14.02 3.55 18.73
CA ARG A 65 -13.62 3.00 17.43
C ARG A 65 -14.60 3.39 16.32
N THR A 66 -15.89 3.12 16.49
CA THR A 66 -16.95 3.46 15.51
C THR A 66 -16.97 4.96 15.21
N TRP A 67 -16.78 5.79 16.24
CA TRP A 67 -16.74 7.24 16.10
C TRP A 67 -15.51 7.71 15.31
N LEU A 68 -14.32 7.18 15.59
CA LEU A 68 -13.11 7.50 14.84
C LEU A 68 -13.23 7.09 13.37
N TYR A 69 -13.76 5.90 13.07
CA TYR A 69 -14.03 5.47 11.69
C TYR A 69 -15.03 6.37 10.96
N THR A 70 -16.01 6.93 11.68
CA THR A 70 -16.96 7.89 11.12
C THR A 70 -16.25 9.16 10.68
N ILE A 71 -15.38 9.71 11.54
CA ILE A 71 -14.60 10.91 11.24
C ILE A 71 -13.65 10.63 10.07
N ALA A 72 -12.90 9.54 10.12
CA ALA A 72 -11.93 9.14 9.09
C ALA A 72 -12.60 8.93 7.73
N THR A 73 -13.70 8.17 7.66
CA THR A 73 -14.40 7.93 6.39
C THR A 73 -14.91 9.22 5.77
N ARG A 74 -15.47 10.13 6.57
CA ARG A 74 -15.92 11.44 6.08
C ARG A 74 -14.75 12.31 5.60
N ALA A 75 -13.59 12.22 6.26
CA ALA A 75 -12.37 12.90 5.81
C ALA A 75 -11.85 12.33 4.48
N CYS A 76 -11.80 11.00 4.34
CA CYS A 76 -11.46 10.38 3.06
C CYS A 76 -12.41 10.78 1.93
N LEU A 77 -13.72 10.79 2.17
CA LEU A 77 -14.70 11.19 1.14
C LEU A 77 -14.44 12.62 0.64
N ARG A 78 -14.15 13.57 1.54
CA ARG A 78 -13.76 14.94 1.16
C ARG A 78 -12.43 14.99 0.40
N ALA A 79 -11.44 14.19 0.82
CA ALA A 79 -10.14 14.15 0.15
C ALA A 79 -10.24 13.56 -1.28
N ILE A 80 -11.10 12.56 -1.49
CA ILE A 80 -11.33 11.98 -2.82
C ILE A 80 -11.96 13.01 -3.78
N GLU A 81 -12.85 13.86 -3.29
CA GLU A 81 -13.49 14.91 -4.11
C GLU A 81 -12.47 15.91 -4.68
N SER A 82 -11.35 16.16 -4.00
CA SER A 82 -10.33 17.12 -4.45
C SER A 82 -9.17 16.50 -5.22
N ARG A 83 -8.84 15.21 -5.01
CA ARG A 83 -7.61 14.58 -5.51
C ARG A 83 -7.80 13.60 -6.67
N GLY A 84 -9.04 13.27 -7.03
CA GLY A 84 -9.34 12.39 -8.16
C GLY A 84 -8.93 10.93 -7.93
N ARG A 85 -8.86 10.16 -9.03
CA ARG A 85 -8.60 8.72 -9.01
C ARG A 85 -7.10 8.43 -8.97
N ARG A 86 -6.65 7.52 -8.09
CA ARG A 86 -5.26 7.03 -8.14
C ARG A 86 -5.06 5.98 -9.23
N ALA A 87 -3.98 6.09 -10.00
CA ALA A 87 -3.66 5.21 -11.12
C ALA A 87 -2.42 4.35 -10.88
N LEU A 88 -2.35 3.24 -11.62
CA LEU A 88 -1.11 2.55 -11.99
C LEU A 88 -0.88 2.74 -13.50
N PRO A 89 0.37 2.66 -13.98
CA PRO A 89 0.70 2.92 -15.39
C PRO A 89 -0.12 2.09 -16.39
N SER A 90 -0.31 0.79 -16.13
CA SER A 90 -1.10 -0.11 -16.98
C SER A 90 -2.59 0.23 -17.06
N GLY A 91 -3.09 1.09 -16.17
CA GLY A 91 -4.46 1.61 -16.21
C GLY A 91 -4.64 2.88 -17.04
N LEU A 92 -3.56 3.43 -17.63
CA LEU A 92 -3.58 4.68 -18.39
C LEU A 92 -3.34 4.46 -19.90
N ALA A 93 -2.40 3.59 -20.25
CA ALA A 93 -1.98 3.35 -21.63
C ALA A 93 -1.53 1.89 -21.85
N GLY A 94 -1.34 1.49 -23.11
CA GLY A 94 -0.72 0.22 -23.46
C GLY A 94 0.76 0.14 -23.08
N PRO A 95 1.36 -1.07 -23.09
CA PRO A 95 2.76 -1.25 -22.75
C PRO A 95 3.67 -0.57 -23.77
N ALA A 96 4.85 -0.15 -23.33
CA ALA A 96 5.89 0.37 -24.21
C ALA A 96 6.30 -0.69 -25.25
N ALA A 97 6.39 -0.27 -26.51
CA ALA A 97 6.77 -1.14 -27.61
C ALA A 97 8.28 -1.39 -27.67
N ASP A 98 9.08 -0.38 -27.29
CA ASP A 98 10.54 -0.46 -27.24
C ASP A 98 11.01 -0.75 -25.80
N PRO A 99 11.55 -1.94 -25.52
CA PRO A 99 12.04 -2.31 -24.19
C PRO A 99 13.33 -1.58 -23.78
N GLU A 100 14.02 -0.93 -24.71
CA GLU A 100 15.26 -0.19 -24.46
C GLU A 100 15.03 1.32 -24.34
N ALA A 101 13.78 1.77 -24.48
CA ALA A 101 13.41 3.17 -24.34
C ALA A 101 13.83 3.74 -22.97
N ALA A 102 14.21 5.01 -22.98
CA ALA A 102 14.41 5.78 -21.77
C ALA A 102 13.09 5.83 -20.97
N LEU A 103 13.21 5.94 -19.64
CA LEU A 103 12.05 6.24 -18.80
C LEU A 103 11.55 7.63 -19.15
N ASP A 104 10.26 7.74 -19.46
CA ASP A 104 9.63 9.05 -19.64
C ASP A 104 9.76 9.89 -18.35
N PRO A 105 9.72 11.23 -18.44
CA PRO A 105 9.63 12.06 -17.25
C PRO A 105 8.45 11.67 -16.34
N PRO A 106 8.58 11.85 -15.02
CA PRO A 106 7.49 11.56 -14.09
C PRO A 106 6.26 12.44 -14.39
N LEU A 107 5.06 11.87 -14.42
CA LEU A 107 3.84 12.64 -14.58
C LEU A 107 3.37 13.17 -13.22
N THR A 108 3.36 14.50 -13.08
CA THR A 108 3.03 15.18 -11.81
C THR A 108 1.54 15.51 -11.66
N ASP A 109 0.80 15.52 -12.76
CA ASP A 109 -0.64 15.76 -12.83
C ASP A 109 -1.47 14.48 -12.61
N VAL A 110 -0.82 13.32 -12.64
CA VAL A 110 -1.44 12.03 -12.31
C VAL A 110 -1.29 11.75 -10.83
N ALA A 111 -2.41 11.46 -10.19
CA ALA A 111 -2.43 10.96 -8.83
C ALA A 111 -2.05 9.46 -8.86
N TRP A 112 -0.88 9.09 -8.33
CA TRP A 112 -0.40 7.70 -8.36
C TRP A 112 -0.78 6.92 -7.10
N LEU A 113 -0.89 5.59 -7.22
CA LEU A 113 -0.86 4.70 -6.06
C LEU A 113 0.53 4.70 -5.42
N GLU A 114 0.57 4.50 -4.11
CA GLU A 114 1.80 4.45 -3.32
C GLU A 114 1.91 3.11 -2.58
N PRO A 115 3.13 2.62 -2.29
CA PRO A 115 3.31 1.39 -1.53
C PRO A 115 2.90 1.58 -0.08
N PHE A 116 2.30 0.56 0.51
CA PHE A 116 1.88 0.55 1.92
C PHE A 116 2.70 -0.48 2.70
N PRO A 117 3.53 -0.07 3.67
CA PRO A 117 4.29 -1.00 4.50
C PRO A 117 3.37 -1.96 5.26
N ASP A 118 3.64 -3.26 5.18
CA ASP A 118 3.03 -4.24 6.07
C ASP A 118 3.72 -4.19 7.44
N ASP A 119 3.04 -4.67 8.48
CA ASP A 119 3.66 -4.81 9.78
C ASP A 119 4.55 -6.05 9.92
N GLY A 120 5.63 -5.88 10.68
CA GLY A 120 6.41 -6.97 11.28
C GLY A 120 5.91 -7.40 12.68
N SER A 121 5.03 -6.63 13.33
CA SER A 121 4.55 -6.87 14.70
C SER A 121 3.12 -7.42 14.73
N SER A 122 2.97 -8.70 14.42
CA SER A 122 1.69 -9.41 14.48
C SER A 122 1.43 -9.99 15.88
N GLY A 123 1.00 -9.14 16.82
CA GLY A 123 0.49 -9.59 18.13
C GLY A 123 -0.98 -10.02 18.14
N GLY A 124 -1.57 -10.30 16.97
CA GLY A 124 -3.00 -10.58 16.80
C GLY A 124 -3.30 -11.94 16.15
N ASP A 125 -4.58 -12.26 16.02
CA ASP A 125 -5.06 -13.47 15.33
C ASP A 125 -4.52 -13.53 13.87
N PRO A 126 -3.79 -14.60 13.50
CA PRO A 126 -3.27 -14.78 12.14
C PRO A 126 -4.31 -14.63 11.03
N ALA A 127 -5.57 -15.02 11.28
CA ALA A 127 -6.64 -14.88 10.29
C ALA A 127 -7.01 -13.41 10.05
N ALA A 128 -7.11 -12.60 11.10
CA ALA A 128 -7.38 -11.17 10.99
C ALA A 128 -6.23 -10.42 10.30
N VAL A 129 -4.98 -10.82 10.57
CA VAL A 129 -3.79 -10.28 9.89
C VAL A 129 -3.80 -10.63 8.40
N ALA A 130 -4.18 -11.85 8.04
CA ALA A 130 -4.28 -12.28 6.64
C ALA A 130 -5.36 -11.48 5.87
N VAL A 131 -6.55 -11.33 6.43
CA VAL A 131 -7.63 -10.52 5.85
C VAL A 131 -7.20 -9.06 5.70
N GLY A 132 -6.52 -8.51 6.72
CA GLY A 132 -5.94 -7.18 6.68
C GLY A 132 -4.99 -6.98 5.51
N ARG A 133 -4.09 -7.94 5.28
CA ARG A 133 -3.10 -7.94 4.19
C ARG A 133 -3.74 -8.10 2.81
N GLU A 134 -4.69 -9.01 2.66
CA GLU A 134 -5.41 -9.19 1.39
C GLU A 134 -6.15 -7.92 0.98
N SER A 135 -6.75 -7.23 1.94
CA SER A 135 -7.51 -6.01 1.71
C SER A 135 -6.66 -4.78 1.33
N THR A 136 -5.34 -4.83 1.47
CA THR A 136 -4.42 -3.75 1.07
C THR A 136 -3.63 -4.08 -0.19
N ARG A 137 -3.85 -5.25 -0.80
CA ARG A 137 -3.18 -5.65 -2.06
C ARG A 137 -3.26 -4.56 -3.11
N LEU A 138 -2.13 -4.25 -3.75
CA LEU A 138 -2.01 -3.16 -4.72
C LEU A 138 -3.08 -3.25 -5.81
N ALA A 139 -3.29 -4.43 -6.40
CA ALA A 139 -4.32 -4.65 -7.41
C ALA A 139 -5.75 -4.41 -6.88
N LEU A 140 -6.04 -4.81 -5.64
CA LEU A 140 -7.33 -4.53 -5.01
C LEU A 140 -7.50 -3.02 -4.76
N VAL A 141 -6.49 -2.37 -4.20
CA VAL A 141 -6.53 -0.92 -3.95
C VAL A 141 -6.67 -0.14 -5.26
N ALA A 142 -5.98 -0.55 -6.32
CA ALA A 142 -6.13 -0.02 -7.66
C ALA A 142 -7.57 -0.20 -8.18
N ALA A 143 -8.15 -1.39 -8.02
CA ALA A 143 -9.53 -1.66 -8.43
C ALA A 143 -10.56 -0.83 -7.65
N LEU A 144 -10.35 -0.66 -6.34
CA LEU A 144 -11.16 0.22 -5.50
C LEU A 144 -11.17 1.66 -6.04
N GLN A 145 -10.10 2.11 -6.70
CA GLN A 145 -10.03 3.45 -7.29
C GLN A 145 -11.04 3.69 -8.43
N TYR A 146 -11.54 2.63 -9.07
CA TYR A 146 -12.58 2.73 -10.09
C TYR A 146 -13.99 2.89 -9.51
N LEU A 147 -14.18 2.56 -8.24
CA LEU A 147 -15.47 2.70 -7.58
C LEU A 147 -15.74 4.17 -7.24
N PRO A 148 -16.99 4.65 -7.38
CA PRO A 148 -17.42 5.91 -6.79
C PRO A 148 -17.13 5.94 -5.28
N ALA A 149 -16.70 7.09 -4.75
CA ALA A 149 -16.19 7.23 -3.38
C ALA A 149 -17.11 6.61 -2.30
N ARG A 150 -18.43 6.83 -2.42
CA ARG A 150 -19.42 6.25 -1.49
C ARG A 150 -19.55 4.72 -1.63
N GLN A 151 -19.49 4.18 -2.86
CA GLN A 151 -19.53 2.74 -3.08
C GLN A 151 -18.27 2.07 -2.51
N ARG A 152 -17.09 2.71 -2.69
CA ARG A 152 -15.82 2.31 -2.09
C ARG A 152 -15.92 2.24 -0.56
N ALA A 153 -16.42 3.29 0.08
CA ALA A 153 -16.61 3.33 1.53
C ALA A 153 -17.53 2.21 2.03
N VAL A 154 -18.68 2.01 1.35
CA VAL A 154 -19.63 0.94 1.68
C VAL A 154 -18.98 -0.43 1.57
N LEU A 155 -18.23 -0.70 0.49
CA LEU A 155 -17.56 -1.98 0.29
C LEU A 155 -16.52 -2.24 1.38
N ILE A 156 -15.65 -1.26 1.69
CA ILE A 156 -14.63 -1.41 2.73
C ILE A 156 -15.28 -1.66 4.10
N LEU A 157 -16.28 -0.86 4.49
CA LEU A 157 -16.93 -1.00 5.80
C LEU A 157 -17.65 -2.35 5.94
N ARG A 158 -18.27 -2.87 4.87
CA ARG A 158 -19.04 -4.12 4.89
C ARG A 158 -18.18 -5.37 4.71
N ASP A 159 -17.28 -5.36 3.73
CA ASP A 159 -16.56 -6.58 3.31
C ASP A 159 -15.19 -6.70 3.99
N VAL A 160 -14.56 -5.59 4.36
CA VAL A 160 -13.28 -5.61 5.09
C VAL A 160 -13.50 -5.51 6.60
N LEU A 161 -14.24 -4.49 7.04
CA LEU A 161 -14.41 -4.19 8.47
C LEU A 161 -15.58 -4.94 9.11
N ARG A 162 -16.41 -5.63 8.30
CA ARG A 162 -17.55 -6.47 8.73
C ARG A 162 -18.61 -5.72 9.55
N TRP A 163 -18.74 -4.40 9.39
CA TRP A 163 -19.77 -3.60 10.06
C TRP A 163 -21.16 -3.96 9.56
N ARG A 164 -22.20 -3.81 10.37
CA ARG A 164 -23.59 -4.04 9.95
C ARG A 164 -24.06 -2.94 9.00
N ALA A 165 -24.98 -3.28 8.10
CA ALA A 165 -25.50 -2.31 7.12
C ALA A 165 -26.16 -1.08 7.78
N ALA A 166 -26.81 -1.26 8.95
CA ALA A 166 -27.39 -0.16 9.72
C ALA A 166 -26.33 0.80 10.30
N GLU A 167 -25.18 0.27 10.75
CA GLU A 167 -24.06 1.09 11.25
C GLU A 167 -23.45 1.91 10.12
N VAL A 168 -23.27 1.30 8.95
CA VAL A 168 -22.78 1.99 7.75
C VAL A 168 -23.77 3.05 7.27
N ALA A 169 -25.07 2.76 7.32
CA ALA A 169 -26.13 3.70 6.96
C ALA A 169 -26.12 4.93 7.87
N SER A 170 -26.00 4.73 9.19
CA SER A 170 -25.86 5.81 10.16
C SER A 170 -24.58 6.64 9.95
N LEU A 171 -23.44 5.97 9.71
CA LEU A 171 -22.16 6.65 9.46
C LEU A 171 -22.21 7.56 8.23
N LEU A 172 -22.77 7.04 7.12
CA LEU A 172 -22.85 7.71 5.82
C LEU A 172 -24.07 8.61 5.65
N ASP A 173 -24.91 8.75 6.68
CA ASP A 173 -26.17 9.50 6.65
C ASP A 173 -27.06 9.08 5.46
N THR A 174 -27.39 7.79 5.43
CA THR A 174 -28.18 7.17 4.37
C THR A 174 -29.05 6.03 4.91
N THR A 175 -29.69 5.26 4.03
CA THR A 175 -30.55 4.13 4.42
C THR A 175 -29.83 2.80 4.26
N THR A 176 -30.21 1.80 5.06
CA THR A 176 -29.75 0.41 4.92
C THR A 176 -29.97 -0.14 3.50
N THR A 177 -31.08 0.24 2.87
CA THR A 177 -31.39 -0.12 1.48
C THR A 177 -30.37 0.47 0.50
N ALA A 178 -30.01 1.75 0.68
CA ALA A 178 -28.99 2.41 -0.15
C ALA A 178 -27.61 1.76 0.04
N VAL A 179 -27.24 1.39 1.27
CA VAL A 179 -26.00 0.66 1.57
C VAL A 179 -25.96 -0.68 0.84
N ASN A 180 -27.00 -1.51 0.98
CA ASN A 180 -27.06 -2.83 0.31
C ASN A 180 -27.01 -2.70 -1.22
N SER A 181 -27.68 -1.69 -1.77
CA SER A 181 -27.68 -1.39 -3.19
C SER A 181 -26.29 -0.95 -3.70
N ALA A 182 -25.60 -0.07 -2.94
CA ALA A 182 -24.25 0.36 -3.24
C ALA A 182 -23.22 -0.78 -3.16
N LEU A 183 -23.34 -1.65 -2.15
CA LEU A 183 -22.47 -2.81 -1.99
C LEU A 183 -22.57 -3.77 -3.17
N ARG A 184 -23.80 -4.08 -3.62
CA ARG A 184 -24.01 -4.94 -4.78
C ARG A 184 -23.36 -4.35 -6.04
N ARG A 185 -23.57 -3.05 -6.31
CA ARG A 185 -22.94 -2.38 -7.46
C ARG A 185 -21.41 -2.39 -7.38
N ALA A 186 -20.86 -2.13 -6.20
CA ALA A 186 -19.43 -2.16 -5.98
C ALA A 186 -18.83 -3.53 -6.33
N ARG A 187 -19.45 -4.62 -5.85
CA ARG A 187 -19.03 -5.99 -6.17
C ARG A 187 -19.11 -6.29 -7.66
N THR A 188 -20.26 -6.01 -8.28
CA THR A 188 -20.43 -6.21 -9.74
C THR A 188 -19.38 -5.46 -10.55
N GLN A 189 -19.01 -4.25 -10.14
CA GLN A 189 -17.97 -3.48 -10.83
C GLN A 189 -16.57 -4.08 -10.63
N LEU A 190 -16.25 -4.58 -9.44
CA LEU A 190 -14.97 -5.26 -9.19
C LEU A 190 -14.88 -6.60 -9.92
N ASP A 191 -15.97 -7.38 -9.96
CA ASP A 191 -16.05 -8.64 -10.70
C ASP A 191 -15.77 -8.41 -12.19
N GLY A 192 -16.32 -7.33 -12.76
CA GLY A 192 -16.06 -6.94 -14.15
C GLY A 192 -14.61 -6.52 -14.45
N LEU A 193 -13.81 -6.19 -13.43
CA LEU A 193 -12.39 -5.86 -13.58
C LEU A 193 -11.48 -7.11 -13.51
N GLY A 194 -12.03 -8.30 -13.27
CA GLY A 194 -11.25 -9.54 -13.19
C GLY A 194 -10.22 -9.51 -12.07
N VAL A 195 -10.48 -8.73 -11.01
CA VAL A 195 -9.63 -8.69 -9.82
C VAL A 195 -9.97 -9.95 -9.04
N ASP A 196 -9.46 -11.08 -9.50
CA ASP A 196 -9.55 -12.32 -8.76
C ASP A 196 -8.95 -12.07 -7.38
N ALA A 197 -9.69 -12.53 -6.36
CA ALA A 197 -9.19 -12.69 -5.01
C ALA A 197 -8.12 -13.77 -5.02
N VAL A 198 -6.98 -13.49 -5.64
CA VAL A 198 -5.76 -14.26 -5.42
C VAL A 198 -5.42 -14.01 -3.96
N THR A 199 -5.89 -14.94 -3.13
CA THR A 199 -5.62 -14.95 -1.70
C THR A 199 -4.10 -15.01 -1.55
N PRO A 200 -3.47 -14.07 -0.83
CA PRO A 200 -2.06 -14.17 -0.53
C PRO A 200 -1.84 -15.49 0.22
N ALA A 201 -1.19 -16.45 -0.43
CA ALA A 201 -0.71 -17.62 0.28
C ALA A 201 0.28 -17.13 1.36
N PRO A 202 0.28 -17.75 2.56
CA PRO A 202 1.38 -17.54 3.50
C PRO A 202 2.71 -17.75 2.78
N LEU A 203 3.74 -16.98 3.14
CA LEU A 203 5.11 -17.19 2.66
C LEU A 203 5.54 -18.63 3.00
N ASP A 204 5.32 -19.56 2.09
CA ASP A 204 5.80 -20.92 2.21
C ASP A 204 7.32 -20.94 1.93
N GLY A 205 7.95 -22.11 2.09
CA GLY A 205 9.39 -22.24 1.84
C GLY A 205 9.79 -21.87 0.41
N ARG A 206 8.89 -22.09 -0.55
CA ARG A 206 9.13 -21.84 -1.98
C ARG A 206 9.08 -20.36 -2.30
N GLN A 207 8.15 -19.63 -1.71
CA GLN A 207 8.06 -18.18 -1.89
C GLN A 207 9.26 -17.48 -1.26
N ARG A 208 9.80 -17.97 -0.13
CA ARG A 208 11.05 -17.45 0.44
C ARG A 208 12.25 -17.65 -0.49
N ASP A 209 12.39 -18.84 -1.05
CA ASP A 209 13.46 -19.17 -2.01
C ASP A 209 13.37 -18.33 -3.29
N LEU A 210 12.16 -18.09 -3.81
CA LEU A 210 11.95 -17.19 -4.95
C LEU A 210 12.47 -15.78 -4.67
N LEU A 211 12.22 -15.25 -3.47
CA LEU A 211 12.70 -13.93 -3.05
C LEU A 211 14.23 -13.90 -2.85
N ASP A 212 14.81 -14.98 -2.33
CA ASP A 212 16.27 -15.13 -2.22
C ASP A 212 16.93 -15.11 -3.59
N ARG A 213 16.37 -15.86 -4.55
CA ARG A 213 16.86 -15.88 -5.93
C ARG A 213 16.69 -14.53 -6.60
N TYR A 214 15.57 -13.84 -6.38
CA TYR A 214 15.34 -12.49 -6.89
C TYR A 214 16.40 -11.51 -6.38
N ALA A 215 16.62 -11.49 -5.05
CA ALA A 215 17.65 -10.65 -4.44
C ALA A 215 19.04 -10.96 -5.00
N THR A 216 19.39 -12.24 -5.08
CA THR A 216 20.68 -12.69 -5.63
C THR A 216 20.87 -12.25 -7.07
N ALA A 217 19.83 -12.34 -7.91
CA ALA A 217 19.89 -11.90 -9.30
C ALA A 217 20.14 -10.39 -9.41
N PHE A 218 19.45 -9.58 -8.61
CA PHE A 218 19.67 -8.14 -8.56
C PHE A 218 21.08 -7.77 -8.09
N GLU A 219 21.56 -8.39 -7.02
CA GLU A 219 22.88 -8.08 -6.44
C GLU A 219 24.05 -8.55 -7.32
N ARG A 220 23.84 -9.58 -8.14
CA ARG A 220 24.84 -10.09 -9.10
C ARG A 220 24.72 -9.49 -10.49
N ALA A 221 23.78 -8.57 -10.72
CA ALA A 221 23.44 -8.06 -12.05
C ALA A 221 23.14 -9.19 -13.06
N ASP A 222 22.51 -10.28 -12.59
CA ASP A 222 22.18 -11.46 -13.39
C ASP A 222 20.81 -11.29 -14.06
N VAL A 223 20.81 -10.68 -15.25
CA VAL A 223 19.59 -10.44 -16.04
C VAL A 223 18.91 -11.76 -16.44
N ASP A 224 19.68 -12.77 -16.85
CA ASP A 224 19.14 -14.07 -17.24
C ASP A 224 18.53 -14.82 -16.05
N GLY A 225 19.17 -14.72 -14.88
CA GLY A 225 18.63 -15.15 -13.61
C GLY A 225 17.29 -14.47 -13.32
N LEU A 226 17.22 -13.15 -13.46
CA LEU A 226 16.00 -12.39 -13.22
C LEU A 226 14.87 -12.80 -14.19
N VAL A 227 15.14 -12.84 -15.49
CA VAL A 227 14.17 -13.25 -16.53
C VAL A 227 13.64 -14.65 -16.25
N ARG A 228 14.48 -15.58 -15.78
CA ARG A 228 14.06 -16.93 -15.38
C ARG A 228 13.13 -16.99 -14.18
N LEU A 229 13.03 -15.93 -13.37
CA LEU A 229 12.08 -15.85 -12.24
C LEU A 229 10.74 -15.22 -12.66
N LEU A 230 10.69 -14.55 -13.81
CA LEU A 230 9.48 -13.89 -14.30
C LEU A 230 8.53 -14.89 -14.96
N ALA A 231 7.23 -14.61 -14.86
CA ALA A 231 6.22 -15.22 -15.72
C ALA A 231 6.40 -14.73 -17.16
N HIS A 232 5.98 -15.52 -18.15
CA HIS A 232 6.14 -15.16 -19.57
C HIS A 232 5.60 -13.76 -19.85
N ASP A 233 4.42 -13.41 -19.33
CA ASP A 233 3.74 -12.15 -19.57
C ASP A 233 3.86 -11.17 -18.40
N ALA A 234 4.94 -11.30 -17.61
CA ALA A 234 5.18 -10.48 -16.43
C ALA A 234 5.13 -8.98 -16.75
N VAL A 235 4.59 -8.21 -15.81
CA VAL A 235 4.42 -6.76 -15.93
C VAL A 235 5.41 -6.01 -15.05
N LEU A 236 6.09 -5.01 -15.60
CA LEU A 236 6.91 -4.06 -14.85
C LEU A 236 6.28 -2.67 -14.95
N GLU A 237 5.96 -2.08 -13.81
CA GLU A 237 5.44 -0.71 -13.68
C GLU A 237 6.30 0.10 -12.74
N MET A 238 6.48 1.39 -13.03
CA MET A 238 7.32 2.27 -12.23
C MET A 238 6.65 3.63 -11.95
N PRO A 239 5.55 3.72 -11.18
CA PRO A 239 4.99 5.02 -10.80
C PRO A 239 6.09 5.92 -10.19
N PRO A 240 6.12 7.24 -10.50
CA PRO A 240 5.15 8.04 -11.25
C PRO A 240 5.39 8.09 -12.78
N HIS A 241 6.10 7.13 -13.37
CA HIS A 241 6.32 7.04 -14.81
C HIS A 241 5.17 6.28 -15.48
N ALA A 242 4.65 6.82 -16.59
CA ALA A 242 3.58 6.16 -17.36
C ALA A 242 4.09 4.98 -18.19
N THR A 243 5.39 4.94 -18.49
CA THR A 243 6.03 3.82 -19.20
C THR A 243 5.94 2.55 -18.36
N TRP A 244 5.47 1.46 -18.97
CA TRP A 244 5.43 0.13 -18.36
C TRP A 244 5.65 -0.95 -19.41
N PHE A 245 6.06 -2.14 -18.97
CA PHE A 245 6.43 -3.23 -19.86
C PHE A 245 5.63 -4.48 -19.56
N ARG A 246 5.36 -5.27 -20.61
CA ARG A 246 4.79 -6.61 -20.51
C ARG A 246 5.71 -7.60 -21.22
N GLY A 247 5.95 -8.73 -20.57
CA GLY A 247 6.78 -9.82 -21.10
C GLY A 247 8.11 -9.92 -20.39
N ALA A 248 8.49 -11.13 -19.96
CA ALA A 248 9.73 -11.38 -19.21
C ALA A 248 10.97 -10.84 -19.94
N GLU A 249 11.06 -11.03 -21.25
CA GLU A 249 12.18 -10.58 -22.06
C GLU A 249 12.25 -9.05 -22.16
N ALA A 250 11.11 -8.39 -22.38
CA ALA A 250 11.03 -6.92 -22.43
C ALA A 250 11.45 -6.30 -21.09
N VAL A 251 10.98 -6.88 -19.98
CA VAL A 251 11.37 -6.49 -18.62
C VAL A 251 12.88 -6.69 -18.41
N GLY A 252 13.43 -7.83 -18.84
CA GLY A 252 14.86 -8.13 -18.74
C GLY A 252 15.72 -7.10 -19.49
N ARG A 253 15.39 -6.83 -20.76
CA ARG A 253 16.09 -5.83 -21.59
C ARG A 253 16.04 -4.43 -20.97
N PHE A 254 14.88 -4.03 -20.44
CA PHE A 254 14.74 -2.75 -19.75
C PHE A 254 15.59 -2.65 -18.47
N LEU A 255 15.66 -3.73 -17.68
CA LEU A 255 16.40 -3.74 -16.42
C LEU A 255 17.90 -3.92 -16.59
N ALA A 256 18.36 -4.57 -17.67
CA ALA A 256 19.77 -4.84 -17.94
C ALA A 256 20.70 -3.63 -17.75
N PRO A 257 20.46 -2.45 -18.39
CA PRO A 257 21.32 -1.27 -18.18
C PRO A 257 21.17 -0.65 -16.78
N ARG A 258 20.11 -0.98 -16.04
CA ARG A 258 19.78 -0.39 -14.72
C ARG A 258 20.35 -1.17 -13.55
N LEU A 259 20.65 -2.46 -13.72
CA LEU A 259 21.28 -3.30 -12.68
C LEU A 259 22.74 -2.91 -12.41
N GLY A 260 23.44 -2.35 -13.41
CA GLY A 260 24.85 -2.00 -13.30
C GLY A 260 25.76 -3.24 -13.26
N SER A 261 26.75 -3.23 -12.36
CA SER A 261 27.70 -4.32 -12.18
C SER A 261 27.37 -5.14 -10.93
N PRO A 262 27.92 -6.35 -10.76
CA PRO A 262 27.79 -7.10 -9.52
C PRO A 262 28.18 -6.25 -8.30
N GLY A 263 27.28 -6.18 -7.31
CA GLY A 263 27.43 -5.35 -6.11
C GLY A 263 26.93 -3.90 -6.23
N SER A 264 26.52 -3.44 -7.42
CA SER A 264 25.94 -2.10 -7.62
C SER A 264 24.59 -1.93 -6.92
N MET A 265 23.86 -3.03 -6.72
CA MET A 265 22.58 -3.04 -6.02
C MET A 265 22.69 -3.86 -4.74
N ARG A 266 21.97 -3.43 -3.71
CA ARG A 266 21.68 -4.21 -2.50
C ARG A 266 20.20 -4.21 -2.24
N THR A 267 19.68 -5.31 -1.72
CA THR A 267 18.26 -5.37 -1.37
C THR A 267 18.05 -5.80 0.07
N VAL A 268 17.02 -5.25 0.69
CA VAL A 268 16.55 -5.67 2.01
C VAL A 268 15.12 -6.16 1.85
N ARG A 269 14.84 -7.36 2.35
CA ARG A 269 13.48 -7.93 2.30
C ARG A 269 12.56 -7.09 3.17
N VAL A 270 11.44 -6.69 2.59
CA VAL A 270 10.34 -6.01 3.29
C VAL A 270 9.01 -6.61 2.84
N ARG A 271 7.91 -6.05 3.32
CA ARG A 271 6.57 -6.42 2.87
C ARG A 271 5.73 -5.19 2.63
N ALA A 272 4.98 -5.20 1.53
CA ALA A 272 4.15 -4.08 1.12
C ALA A 272 2.81 -4.59 0.61
N ASN A 273 1.71 -3.94 1.01
CA ASN A 273 0.38 -4.23 0.47
C ASN A 273 -0.01 -5.72 0.59
N GLY A 274 0.34 -6.37 1.69
CA GLY A 274 0.13 -7.80 1.90
C GLY A 274 1.08 -8.71 1.11
N GLN A 275 1.98 -8.16 0.30
CA GLN A 275 2.78 -8.88 -0.68
C GLN A 275 4.28 -8.85 -0.33
N PRO A 276 5.07 -9.81 -0.88
CA PRO A 276 6.52 -9.73 -0.83
C PRO A 276 7.04 -8.45 -1.49
N ALA A 277 8.08 -7.86 -0.91
CA ALA A 277 8.73 -6.68 -1.46
C ALA A 277 10.22 -6.63 -1.10
N HIS A 278 10.98 -5.83 -1.84
CA HIS A 278 12.37 -5.52 -1.54
C HIS A 278 12.56 -4.01 -1.50
N ALA A 279 13.17 -3.50 -0.44
CA ALA A 279 13.79 -2.19 -0.46
C ALA A 279 15.11 -2.29 -1.21
N MET A 280 15.38 -1.34 -2.09
CA MET A 280 16.53 -1.33 -2.97
C MET A 280 17.46 -0.19 -2.57
N TYR A 281 18.75 -0.51 -2.55
CA TYR A 281 19.82 0.45 -2.39
C TYR A 281 20.74 0.39 -3.60
N LYS A 282 21.10 1.55 -4.13
CA LYS A 282 22.00 1.68 -5.27
C LYS A 282 23.33 2.24 -4.79
N CYS A 283 24.41 1.65 -5.26
CA CYS A 283 25.76 2.15 -5.04
C CYS A 283 25.98 3.41 -5.85
N ASP A 284 26.35 4.50 -5.18
CA ASP A 284 26.80 5.73 -5.82
C ASP A 284 28.30 5.64 -6.18
N ALA A 285 28.80 6.67 -6.86
CA ALA A 285 30.20 6.76 -7.29
C ALA A 285 31.21 6.77 -6.12
N ASP A 286 30.76 7.10 -4.91
CA ASP A 286 31.55 7.07 -3.67
C ASP A 286 31.62 5.67 -3.03
N GLY A 287 30.99 4.65 -3.65
CA GLY A 287 30.95 3.29 -3.13
C GLY A 287 29.88 3.07 -2.06
N VAL A 288 29.01 4.05 -1.78
CA VAL A 288 27.99 3.97 -0.73
C VAL A 288 26.65 3.53 -1.30
N HIS A 289 26.03 2.52 -0.69
CA HIS A 289 24.68 2.07 -1.04
C HIS A 289 23.62 2.99 -0.42
N ARG A 290 22.96 3.81 -1.24
CA ARG A 290 21.92 4.74 -0.81
C ARG A 290 20.53 4.26 -1.20
N ALA A 291 19.55 4.64 -0.38
CA ALA A 291 18.15 4.33 -0.59
C ALA A 291 17.70 4.73 -2.01
N HIS A 292 17.17 3.76 -2.75
CA HIS A 292 16.81 3.94 -4.15
C HIS A 292 15.30 3.79 -4.40
N GLY A 293 14.63 2.91 -3.66
CA GLY A 293 13.20 2.69 -3.80
C GLY A 293 12.73 1.38 -3.19
N VAL A 294 11.48 1.03 -3.43
CA VAL A 294 10.88 -0.25 -3.02
C VAL A 294 10.23 -0.90 -4.24
N VAL A 295 10.43 -2.20 -4.41
CA VAL A 295 9.72 -3.01 -5.41
C VAL A 295 8.77 -3.97 -4.72
N VAL A 296 7.50 -3.95 -5.14
CA VAL A 296 6.47 -4.88 -4.67
C VAL A 296 6.25 -5.96 -5.73
N LEU A 297 6.25 -7.22 -5.29
CA LEU A 297 6.21 -8.39 -6.15
C LEU A 297 4.86 -9.11 -6.03
N THR A 298 4.15 -9.22 -7.15
CA THR A 298 3.00 -10.14 -7.25
C THR A 298 3.51 -11.47 -7.80
N THR A 299 3.20 -12.56 -7.09
CA THR A 299 3.72 -13.90 -7.41
C THR A 299 2.57 -14.87 -7.66
N ALA A 300 2.74 -15.75 -8.65
CA ALA A 300 1.92 -16.95 -8.83
C ALA A 300 2.81 -18.18 -8.81
N GLY A 301 2.67 -19.01 -7.77
CA GLY A 301 3.58 -20.12 -7.52
C GLY A 301 5.03 -19.66 -7.40
N GLU A 302 5.91 -20.21 -8.23
CA GLU A 302 7.36 -19.91 -8.23
C GLU A 302 7.75 -18.85 -9.27
N ARG A 303 6.79 -18.05 -9.76
CA ARG A 303 7.00 -17.01 -10.77
C ARG A 303 6.54 -15.66 -10.29
N ILE A 304 7.22 -14.62 -10.75
CA ILE A 304 6.85 -13.21 -10.53
C ILE A 304 6.02 -12.76 -11.73
N GLU A 305 4.76 -12.42 -11.49
CA GLU A 305 3.83 -11.93 -12.52
C GLU A 305 3.85 -10.41 -12.63
N ARG A 306 4.17 -9.70 -11.54
CA ARG A 306 4.22 -8.24 -11.56
C ARG A 306 5.29 -7.70 -10.63
N LEU A 307 5.99 -6.68 -11.11
CA LEU A 307 6.91 -5.84 -10.38
C LEU A 307 6.37 -4.41 -10.42
N THR A 308 6.00 -3.85 -9.27
CA THR A 308 5.66 -2.43 -9.15
C THR A 308 6.77 -1.74 -8.38
N VAL A 309 7.54 -0.90 -9.06
CA VAL A 309 8.73 -0.23 -8.52
C VAL A 309 8.40 1.21 -8.17
N PHE A 310 8.55 1.56 -6.90
CA PHE A 310 8.41 2.92 -6.40
C PHE A 310 9.81 3.46 -6.13
N LEU A 311 10.27 4.35 -7.02
CA LEU A 311 11.58 5.00 -6.87
C LEU A 311 11.49 6.17 -5.89
N GLY A 312 12.53 6.34 -5.08
CA GLY A 312 12.59 7.40 -4.08
C GLY A 312 13.11 6.91 -2.72
N ALA A 313 13.95 7.73 -2.09
CA ALA A 313 14.50 7.43 -0.77
C ALA A 313 13.40 7.49 0.33
N GLU A 314 12.37 8.28 0.09
CA GLU A 314 11.18 8.40 0.94
C GLU A 314 10.48 7.06 1.11
N TRP A 315 10.41 6.22 0.07
CA TRP A 315 9.80 4.89 0.18
C TRP A 315 10.63 3.95 1.04
N VAL A 316 11.95 4.03 1.00
CA VAL A 316 12.79 3.23 1.91
C VAL A 316 12.59 3.69 3.36
N SER A 317 12.53 5.01 3.58
CA SER A 317 12.27 5.58 4.90
C SER A 317 10.89 5.24 5.46
N ALA A 318 9.85 5.22 4.61
CA ALA A 318 8.49 4.86 5.00
C ALA A 318 8.39 3.41 5.53
N PHE A 319 9.33 2.55 5.13
CA PHE A 319 9.44 1.16 5.60
C PHE A 319 10.35 1.04 6.83
N GLY A 320 10.74 2.16 7.45
CA GLY A 320 11.56 2.19 8.66
C GLY A 320 13.03 1.84 8.43
N LEU A 321 13.50 1.85 7.19
CA LEU A 321 14.86 1.50 6.82
C LEU A 321 15.75 2.74 6.68
N PRO A 322 17.07 2.64 6.94
CA PRO A 322 17.98 3.77 6.88
C PRO A 322 18.20 4.25 5.46
N ALA A 323 18.55 5.53 5.29
CA ALA A 323 18.90 6.13 4.00
C ALA A 323 20.18 5.56 3.37
N VAL A 324 21.02 4.90 4.16
CA VAL A 324 22.27 4.26 3.71
C VAL A 324 22.30 2.83 4.24
N HIS A 325 22.59 1.88 3.36
CA HIS A 325 22.82 0.50 3.73
C HIS A 325 24.30 0.30 4.06
N ARG A 326 24.60 -0.09 5.30
CA ARG A 326 25.95 -0.46 5.74
C ARG A 326 26.10 -1.97 5.69
N ALA A 327 27.07 -2.46 4.94
CA ALA A 327 27.38 -3.89 4.88
C ALA A 327 27.65 -4.43 6.30
N GLY A 328 26.88 -5.44 6.73
CA GLY A 328 27.01 -6.07 8.05
C GLY A 328 25.87 -5.78 9.05
N ALA A 329 24.90 -4.93 8.71
CA ALA A 329 23.66 -4.82 9.49
C ALA A 329 22.73 -6.00 9.19
N THR A 330 22.98 -7.14 9.83
CA THR A 330 22.02 -8.24 9.89
C THR A 330 20.75 -7.69 10.54
N THR A 331 19.63 -7.73 9.81
CA THR A 331 18.28 -7.54 10.38
C THR A 331 17.71 -8.90 10.74
#